data_AF-A0A9P0PT50-F1
#
_entry.id   AF-A0A9P0PT50-F1
#
_cell.length_a   1.000
_cell.length_b   1.000
_cell.length_c   1.000
_cell.angle_alpha   90.00
_cell.angle_beta   90.00
_cell.angle_gamma   90.00
#
_symmetry.space_group_name_H-M   'P 1'
#
loop_
_entity.id
_entity.type
_entity.pdbx_description
1 polymer ?
#
loop_
_entity_poly.entity_id
_entity_poly.type
_entity_poly.pdbx_seq_one_letter_code
_entity_poly.pdbx_strand_id
1 'polypeptide(L)'
;MWLEYNGQPLKWQYPIGVLSDLLLGPDDLLPWNITVHFSKFPESEVYRFDSKEMVESYFMACLKEADVLKHRGQIASSMQKKDHNQLWLGLQNGKMFIPPTNPCLLIH
;
A
#
# COMPACT_ATOMS: atom_id res chain seq x y z
N MET A 1 10.99 -12.00 -9.31
CA MET A 1 10.64 -12.52 -7.98
C MET A 1 9.17 -12.23 -7.73
N TRP A 2 8.42 -13.17 -7.17
CA TRP A 2 7.02 -13.00 -6.76
C TRP A 2 6.74 -13.83 -5.50
N LEU A 3 5.64 -13.54 -4.83
CA LEU A 3 5.27 -14.16 -3.56
C LEU A 3 3.98 -14.97 -3.75
N GLU A 4 3.92 -16.15 -3.14
CA GLU A 4 2.77 -17.07 -3.19
C GLU A 4 2.32 -17.41 -1.77
N TYR A 5 1.01 -17.55 -1.57
CA TYR A 5 0.42 -18.14 -0.38
C TYR A 5 -0.66 -19.15 -0.78
N ASN A 6 -0.58 -20.38 -0.28
CA ASN A 6 -1.55 -21.46 -0.56
C ASN A 6 -1.91 -21.62 -2.05
N GLY A 7 -0.92 -21.54 -2.95
CA GLY A 7 -1.16 -21.66 -4.40
C GLY A 7 -1.66 -20.38 -5.08
N GLN A 8 -1.85 -19.28 -4.34
CA GLN A 8 -2.28 -18.00 -4.88
C GLN A 8 -1.14 -16.97 -4.95
N PRO A 9 -0.91 -16.36 -6.13
CA PRO A 9 0.03 -15.25 -6.26
C PRO A 9 -0.41 -14.03 -5.45
N LEU A 10 0.45 -13.55 -4.56
CA LEU A 10 0.21 -12.37 -3.74
C LEU A 10 0.43 -11.09 -4.53
N LYS A 11 -0.58 -10.22 -4.51
CA LYS A 11 -0.57 -8.93 -5.20
C LYS A 11 0.07 -7.86 -4.31
N TRP A 12 1.27 -7.42 -4.66
CA TRP A 12 2.02 -6.39 -3.91
C TRP A 12 1.32 -5.03 -3.79
N GLN A 13 0.33 -4.76 -4.64
CA GLN A 13 -0.46 -3.54 -4.62
C GLN A 13 -1.35 -3.43 -3.37
N TYR A 14 -1.73 -4.55 -2.78
CA TYR A 14 -2.56 -4.54 -1.59
C TYR A 14 -1.71 -4.38 -0.32
N PRO A 15 -2.20 -3.65 0.69
CA PRO A 15 -1.55 -3.62 1.99
C PRO A 15 -1.39 -5.03 2.56
N ILE A 16 -0.25 -5.28 3.22
CA ILE A 16 0.09 -6.59 3.81
C ILE A 16 -1.02 -7.06 4.77
N GLY A 17 -1.56 -6.15 5.60
CA GLY A 17 -2.68 -6.46 6.50
C GLY A 17 -3.96 -6.85 5.76
N VAL A 18 -4.26 -6.21 4.63
CA VAL A 18 -5.43 -6.58 3.81
C VAL A 18 -5.23 -7.97 3.19
N LEU A 19 -4.04 -8.28 2.69
CA LEU A 19 -3.74 -9.63 2.19
C LEU A 19 -3.85 -10.68 3.29
N SER A 20 -3.34 -10.37 4.49
CA SER A 20 -3.47 -11.23 5.68
C SER A 20 -4.94 -11.48 6.02
N ASP A 21 -5.75 -10.43 6.15
CA ASP A 21 -7.17 -10.54 6.53
C ASP A 21 -8.02 -11.27 5.47
N LEU A 22 -7.64 -11.15 4.19
CA LEU A 22 -8.36 -11.82 3.09
C LEU A 22 -7.97 -13.29 2.91
N LEU A 23 -6.72 -13.65 3.22
CA LEU A 23 -6.16 -14.96 2.87
C LEU A 23 -5.96 -15.88 4.07
N LEU A 24 -5.71 -15.35 5.26
CA LEU A 24 -5.60 -16.16 6.46
C LEU A 24 -6.99 -16.58 6.93
N GLY A 25 -7.22 -17.89 6.94
CA GLY A 25 -8.39 -18.48 7.58
C GLY A 25 -8.25 -18.51 9.11
N PRO A 26 -9.36 -18.76 9.84
CA PRO A 26 -9.33 -18.90 11.30
C PRO A 26 -8.46 -20.06 11.79
N ASP A 27 -8.22 -21.06 10.93
CA ASP A 27 -7.37 -22.23 11.21
C ASP A 27 -5.91 -22.04 10.76
N ASP A 28 -5.59 -20.93 10.07
CA ASP A 28 -4.21 -20.67 9.63
C ASP A 28 -3.35 -20.22 10.82
N LEU A 29 -2.27 -20.97 11.05
CA LEU A 29 -1.35 -20.73 12.15
C LEU A 29 -0.31 -19.68 11.76
N LEU A 30 -0.07 -18.74 12.68
CA LEU A 30 1.08 -17.84 12.59
C LEU A 30 2.39 -18.59 12.90
N PRO A 31 3.52 -18.21 12.28
CA PRO A 31 3.70 -17.08 11.36
C PRO A 31 3.16 -17.33 9.94
N TRP A 32 2.82 -16.26 9.22
CA TRP A 32 2.32 -16.34 7.85
C TRP A 32 3.36 -16.95 6.89
N ASN A 33 3.07 -18.15 6.38
CA ASN A 33 3.99 -18.93 5.54
C ASN A 33 3.93 -18.50 4.08
N ILE A 34 4.74 -17.51 3.68
CA ILE A 34 4.82 -17.02 2.30
C ILE A 34 5.95 -17.75 1.55
N THR A 35 5.65 -18.26 0.36
CA THR A 35 6.64 -18.86 -0.55
C THR A 35 7.19 -17.81 -1.50
N VAL A 36 8.51 -17.77 -1.68
CA VAL A 36 9.18 -16.84 -2.60
C VAL A 36 9.58 -17.56 -3.88
N HIS A 37 9.11 -17.06 -5.01
CA HIS A 37 9.39 -17.64 -6.32
C HIS A 37 10.30 -16.71 -7.15
N PHE A 38 11.36 -17.27 -7.72
CA PHE A 38 12.29 -16.54 -8.60
C PHE A 38 12.06 -16.81 -10.09
N SER A 39 11.34 -17.88 -10.42
CA SER A 39 11.02 -18.29 -11.80
C SER A 39 9.50 -18.36 -12.02
N LYS A 40 9.06 -18.54 -13.28
CA LYS A 40 7.65 -18.67 -13.68
C LYS A 40 6.76 -17.54 -13.13
N PHE A 41 7.07 -16.29 -13.50
CA PHE A 41 6.31 -15.14 -13.02
C PHE A 41 4.89 -15.14 -13.60
N PRO A 42 3.83 -15.06 -12.77
CA PRO A 42 2.45 -15.05 -13.24
C PRO A 42 2.05 -13.65 -13.76
N GLU A 43 2.40 -13.35 -15.02
CA GLU A 43 2.14 -12.05 -15.66
C GLU A 43 0.65 -11.70 -15.75
N SER A 44 -0.23 -12.70 -15.77
CA SER A 44 -1.69 -12.51 -15.87
C SER A 44 -2.37 -12.18 -14.54
N GLU A 45 -1.72 -12.44 -13.41
CA GLU A 45 -2.35 -12.35 -12.08
C GLU A 45 -1.73 -11.28 -11.20
N VAL A 46 -0.43 -11.00 -11.38
CA VAL A 46 0.32 -10.06 -10.57
C VAL A 46 1.13 -9.13 -11.46
N TYR A 47 1.10 -7.84 -11.12
CA TYR A 47 1.94 -6.85 -11.78
C TYR A 47 3.41 -7.07 -11.44
N ARG A 48 4.30 -6.85 -12.41
CA ARG A 48 5.74 -6.86 -12.10
C ARG A 48 6.09 -5.71 -11.17
N PHE A 49 6.90 -6.01 -10.17
CA PHE A 49 7.58 -4.99 -9.39
C PHE A 49 8.90 -4.67 -10.10
N ASP A 50 8.94 -3.53 -10.77
CA ASP A 50 10.12 -3.12 -11.54
C ASP A 50 11.02 -2.18 -10.74
N SER A 51 10.45 -1.29 -9.92
CA SER A 51 11.23 -0.32 -9.15
C SER A 51 10.50 0.23 -7.93
N LYS A 52 11.25 0.86 -7.02
CA LYS A 52 10.69 1.50 -5.82
C LYS A 52 9.79 2.70 -6.17
N GLU A 53 10.13 3.41 -7.25
CA GLU A 53 9.37 4.56 -7.76
C GLU A 53 7.96 4.14 -8.23
N MET A 54 7.80 2.89 -8.68
CA MET A 54 6.48 2.34 -9.02
C MET A 54 5.58 2.23 -7.79
N VAL A 55 6.11 1.77 -6.65
CA VAL A 55 5.33 1.66 -5.40
C VAL A 55 4.98 3.05 -4.87
N GLU A 56 5.93 3.99 -4.93
CA GLU A 56 5.66 5.38 -4.56
C GLU A 56 4.56 5.99 -5.43
N SER A 57 4.62 5.76 -6.74
CA SER A 57 3.62 6.23 -7.70
C SER A 57 2.25 5.60 -7.45
N TYR A 58 2.20 4.30 -7.19
CA TYR A 58 0.97 3.58 -6.85
C TYR A 58 0.35 4.10 -5.56
N PHE A 59 1.16 4.27 -4.50
CA PHE A 59 0.71 4.84 -3.23
C PHE A 59 0.14 6.26 -3.41
N MET A 60 0.81 7.11 -4.20
CA MET A 60 0.31 8.46 -4.49
C MET A 60 -0.96 8.46 -5.35
N ALA A 61 -1.12 7.50 -6.25
CA ALA A 61 -2.35 7.33 -7.02
C ALA A 61 -3.54 6.98 -6.11
N CYS A 62 -3.38 6.01 -5.22
CA CYS A 62 -4.40 5.65 -4.24
C CYS A 62 -4.75 6.81 -3.31
N LEU A 63 -3.75 7.59 -2.86
CA LEU A 63 -3.98 8.76 -2.02
C LEU A 63 -4.78 9.85 -2.75
N LYS A 64 -4.44 10.13 -4.01
CA LYS A 64 -5.17 11.09 -4.85
C LYS A 64 -6.61 10.65 -5.09
N GLU A 65 -6.82 9.38 -5.39
CA GLU A 65 -8.16 8.81 -5.57
C GLU A 65 -9.00 8.94 -4.29
N ALA A 66 -8.43 8.59 -3.14
CA ALA A 66 -9.08 8.77 -1.84
C ALA A 66 -9.42 10.24 -1.55
N ASP A 67 -8.54 11.17 -1.93
CA ASP A 67 -8.80 12.61 -1.75
C ASP A 67 -9.86 13.17 -2.71
N VAL A 68 -9.92 12.67 -3.93
CA VAL A 68 -11.02 12.99 -4.87
C VAL A 68 -12.35 12.58 -4.27
N LEU A 69 -12.42 11.40 -3.64
CA LEU A 69 -13.64 10.92 -3.00
C LEU A 69 -14.02 11.73 -1.75
N LYS A 70 -13.05 12.10 -0.90
CA LYS A 70 -13.31 12.76 0.39
C LYS A 70 -13.43 14.28 0.31
N HIS A 71 -12.57 14.92 -0.46
CA HIS A 71 -12.42 16.38 -0.49
C HIS A 71 -12.41 16.95 -1.91
N ARG A 72 -12.90 16.18 -2.91
CA ARG A 72 -12.92 16.57 -4.33
C ARG A 72 -11.54 16.94 -4.88
N GLY A 73 -10.48 16.33 -4.34
CA GLY A 73 -9.10 16.48 -4.82
C GLY A 73 -8.39 17.76 -4.37
N GLN A 74 -9.00 18.56 -3.49
CA GLN A 74 -8.46 19.84 -3.05
C GLN A 74 -7.21 19.70 -2.18
N ILE A 75 -7.16 18.69 -1.32
CA ILE A 75 -6.05 18.53 -0.37
C ILE A 75 -4.83 18.00 -1.12
N ALA A 76 -5.00 16.97 -1.94
CA ALA A 76 -3.93 16.39 -2.74
C ALA A 76 -3.39 17.37 -3.80
N SER A 77 -4.22 18.27 -4.35
CA SER A 77 -3.73 19.32 -5.26
C SER A 77 -3.04 20.48 -4.51
N SER A 78 -3.34 20.68 -3.23
CA SER A 78 -2.69 21.69 -2.39
C SER A 78 -1.33 21.24 -1.82
N MET A 79 -1.06 19.93 -1.83
CA MET A 79 0.20 19.36 -1.35
C MET A 79 1.37 19.70 -2.29
N GLN A 80 2.51 20.03 -1.69
CA GLN A 80 3.76 20.22 -2.44
C GLN A 80 4.54 18.90 -2.54
N LYS A 81 5.49 18.85 -3.48
CA LYS A 81 6.38 17.69 -3.66
C LYS A 81 7.10 17.27 -2.36
N LYS A 82 7.42 18.22 -1.48
CA LYS A 82 8.00 17.95 -0.16
C LYS A 82 7.05 17.17 0.76
N ASP A 83 5.75 17.44 0.70
CA ASP A 83 4.74 16.81 1.56
C ASP A 83 4.48 15.38 1.07
N HIS A 84 4.45 15.17 -0.25
CA HIS A 84 4.42 13.84 -0.85
C HIS A 84 5.64 13.00 -0.43
N ASN A 85 6.84 13.56 -0.51
CA ASN A 85 8.05 12.86 -0.05
C ASN A 85 7.99 12.56 1.45
N GLN A 86 7.47 13.46 2.27
CA GLN A 86 7.31 13.23 3.71
C GLN A 86 6.33 12.10 4.02
N LEU A 87 5.20 12.03 3.31
CA LEU A 87 4.25 10.93 3.43
C LEU A 87 4.89 9.58 3.09
N TRP A 88 5.61 9.53 1.97
CA TRP A 88 6.32 8.32 1.53
C TRP A 88 7.42 7.90 2.50
N LEU A 89 8.23 8.85 2.97
CA LEU A 89 9.27 8.61 3.98
C LEU A 89 8.68 8.19 5.32
N GLY A 90 7.51 8.71 5.69
CA GLY A 90 6.78 8.29 6.89
C GLY A 90 6.41 6.81 6.81
N LEU A 91 5.78 6.40 5.70
CA LEU A 91 5.44 5.01 5.45
C LEU A 91 6.67 4.09 5.47
N GLN A 92 7.74 4.48 4.77
CA GLN A 92 8.97 3.66 4.69
C GLN A 92 9.64 3.50 6.06
N ASN A 93 9.64 4.54 6.88
CA ASN A 93 10.31 4.55 8.18
C ASN A 93 9.39 4.08 9.33
N GLY A 94 8.16 3.64 9.04
CA GLY A 94 7.18 3.27 10.06
C GLY A 94 6.76 4.44 10.96
N LYS A 95 6.94 5.68 10.51
CA LYS A 95 6.54 6.89 11.24
C LYS A 95 5.20 7.36 10.72
N MET A 96 4.18 7.31 11.58
CA MET A 96 2.86 7.87 11.27
C MET A 96 2.99 9.36 10.96
N PHE A 97 2.60 9.76 9.76
CA PHE A 97 2.51 11.17 9.37
C PHE A 97 1.28 11.78 10.03
N ILE A 98 1.49 12.73 10.95
CA ILE A 98 0.44 13.61 11.46
C ILE A 98 0.56 14.90 10.64
N PRO A 99 -0.35 15.16 9.68
CA PRO A 99 -0.34 16.44 8.99
C PRO A 99 -0.47 17.57 10.02
N PRO A 100 0.19 18.73 9.82
CA PRO A 100 0.06 19.88 10.73
C PRO A 100 -1.32 20.56 10.67
N THR A 101 -2.36 19.91 10.14
CA THR A 101 -3.72 20.44 10.13
C THR A 101 -4.43 20.09 11.43
N ASN A 102 -4.79 21.15 12.17
CA ASN A 102 -5.66 21.23 13.35
C ASN A 102 -6.22 19.89 13.91
N PRO A 103 -5.99 19.57 15.19
CA PRO A 103 -6.41 18.32 15.83
C PRO A 103 -7.94 18.11 15.98
N CYS A 104 -8.79 18.84 15.25
CA CYS A 104 -10.25 18.86 15.47
C CYS A 104 -11.09 18.18 14.39
N LEU A 105 -10.54 17.62 13.30
CA LEU A 105 -11.35 17.11 12.18
C LEU A 105 -11.29 15.58 11.94
N LEU A 106 -10.74 14.80 12.87
CA LEU A 106 -10.72 13.34 12.75
C LEU A 106 -11.57 12.59 13.80
N ILE A 107 -12.36 13.30 14.60
CA ILE A 107 -13.34 12.68 15.49
C ILE A 107 -14.67 13.42 15.36
N HIS A 108 -15.42 13.11 14.31
CA HIS A 108 -16.88 13.09 14.33
C HIS A 108 -17.41 12.31 13.12
#